data_AF-A0A814T2K9-F1
#
_entry.id   AF-A0A814T2K9-F1
#
_cell.length_a   1.000
_cell.length_b   1.000
_cell.length_c   1.000
_cell.angle_alpha   90.00
_cell.angle_beta   90.00
_cell.angle_gamma   90.00
#
_symmetry.space_group_name_H-M   'P 1'
#
loop_
_entity.id
_entity.type
_entity.pdbx_description
1 polymer ?
#
loop_
_entity_poly.entity_id
_entity_poly.type
_entity_poly.pdbx_seq_one_letter_code
_entity_poly.pdbx_strand_id
1 'polypeptide(L)'
;MRRGNSYTHFIVRDTFPLDAFSHLVKMHILKSSFRKKIRKPKDITMINPRYALVQHSKMFWMAEAIKLNPFQTQTFFWMDAGYSRFIPDKAFVKPFPVSSKVDWLVREKKMYVGVARATKKEMDKMTEITLDDAVGTSKSFFEGNMWGGWGEAVYQMATTTLSLFFEALSLNSIDNEQVTMFLAYKKHPSTFAYVKVKNADAGFTYMSTEE
;
A
#
# COMPACT_ATOMS: atom_id res chain seq x y z
N MET A 1 1.93 -4.00 -30.20
CA MET A 1 0.46 -4.08 -30.17
C MET A 1 -0.06 -2.94 -29.30
N ARG A 2 -0.64 -1.88 -29.86
CA ARG A 2 -1.29 -0.81 -29.08
C ARG A 2 -2.61 -1.40 -28.54
N ARG A 3 -2.76 -1.51 -27.22
CA ARG A 3 -4.01 -1.99 -26.60
C ARG A 3 -5.12 -1.02 -26.99
N GLY A 4 -6.20 -1.52 -27.59
CA GLY A 4 -7.36 -0.69 -27.96
C GLY A 4 -8.05 -0.06 -26.74
N ASN A 5 -8.85 0.98 -26.98
CA ASN A 5 -9.52 1.80 -25.96
C ASN A 5 -10.58 1.07 -25.09
N SER A 6 -10.81 -0.23 -25.26
CA SER A 6 -11.98 -0.93 -24.70
C SER A 6 -11.85 -1.37 -23.24
N TYR A 7 -10.67 -1.26 -22.61
CA TYR A 7 -10.44 -1.77 -21.25
C TYR A 7 -9.67 -0.78 -20.37
N THR A 8 -9.81 0.52 -20.62
CA THR A 8 -9.08 1.54 -19.86
C THR A 8 -9.96 2.77 -19.67
N HIS A 9 -10.09 3.19 -18.41
CA HIS A 9 -10.79 4.40 -18.03
C HIS A 9 -9.76 5.36 -17.45
N PHE A 10 -9.57 6.50 -18.11
CA PHE A 10 -8.59 7.49 -17.68
C PHE A 10 -9.26 8.52 -16.76
N ILE A 11 -8.64 8.74 -15.60
CA ILE A 11 -8.96 9.84 -14.71
C ILE A 11 -7.76 10.77 -14.71
N VAL A 12 -7.94 11.98 -15.22
CA VAL A 12 -6.90 13.01 -15.28
C VAL A 12 -7.24 14.09 -14.25
N ARG A 13 -6.25 14.52 -13.49
CA ARG A 13 -6.38 15.52 -12.43
C ARG A 13 -5.18 16.46 -12.50
N ASP A 14 -5.41 17.75 -12.27
CA ASP A 14 -4.34 18.75 -12.18
C ASP A 14 -3.63 18.73 -10.81
N THR A 15 -4.31 18.20 -9.79
CA THR A 15 -3.82 18.08 -8.41
C THR A 15 -4.07 16.68 -7.86
N PHE A 16 -3.49 16.35 -6.69
CA PHE A 16 -3.75 15.09 -6.00
C PHE A 16 -4.48 15.33 -4.66
N PRO A 17 -5.24 14.33 -4.15
CA PRO A 17 -6.16 14.48 -3.01
C PRO A 17 -5.59 15.17 -1.78
N LEU A 18 -4.34 14.89 -1.42
CA LEU A 18 -3.72 15.44 -0.22
C LEU A 18 -2.84 16.68 -0.47
N ASP A 19 -2.85 17.27 -1.67
CA ASP A 19 -1.93 18.36 -2.01
C ASP A 19 -2.15 19.62 -1.15
N ALA A 20 -3.39 19.86 -0.72
CA ALA A 20 -3.75 20.96 0.17
C ALA A 20 -3.02 20.91 1.54
N PHE A 21 -2.56 19.73 1.96
CA PHE A 21 -1.83 19.54 3.22
C PHE A 21 -0.31 19.75 3.07
N SER A 22 0.19 20.04 1.87
CA SER A 22 1.63 20.20 1.59
C SER A 22 2.33 21.20 2.51
N HIS A 23 1.67 22.32 2.83
CA HIS A 23 2.25 23.31 3.74
C HIS A 23 2.37 22.78 5.17
N LEU A 24 1.33 22.12 5.67
CA LEU A 24 1.30 21.55 7.02
C LEU A 24 2.39 20.48 7.18
N VAL A 25 2.47 19.51 6.27
CA VAL A 25 3.49 18.45 6.35
C VAL A 25 4.90 19.03 6.31
N LYS A 26 5.16 20.02 5.44
CA LYS A 26 6.46 20.69 5.39
C LYS A 26 6.80 21.35 6.74
N MET A 27 5.84 22.04 7.35
CA MET A 27 6.03 22.67 8.66
C MET A 27 6.30 21.63 9.76
N HIS A 28 5.56 20.51 9.75
CA HIS A 28 5.71 19.45 10.74
C HIS A 28 7.07 18.74 10.65
N ILE A 29 7.52 18.33 9.45
CA ILE A 29 8.82 17.67 9.28
C ILE A 29 9.98 18.60 9.71
N LEU A 30 9.85 19.91 9.47
CA LEU A 30 10.89 20.87 9.80
C LEU A 30 10.94 21.28 11.28
N LYS A 31 9.81 21.27 12.01
CA LYS A 31 9.69 21.87 13.35
C LYS A 31 9.48 20.88 14.51
N SER A 32 9.20 19.62 14.23
CA SER A 32 8.77 18.65 15.25
C SER A 32 9.95 17.95 15.95
N SER A 33 9.70 17.51 17.19
CA SER A 33 10.56 16.56 17.92
C SER A 33 10.73 15.24 17.16
N PHE A 34 9.81 14.91 16.25
CA PHE A 34 9.87 13.77 15.34
C PHE A 34 11.15 13.74 14.51
N ARG A 35 11.76 14.88 14.18
CA ARG A 35 13.04 14.92 13.45
C ARG A 35 14.15 14.14 14.17
N LYS A 36 14.11 14.06 15.52
CA LYS A 36 15.05 13.26 16.31
C LYS A 36 14.84 11.75 16.19
N LYS A 37 13.63 11.32 15.81
CA LYS A 37 13.26 9.91 15.61
C LYS A 37 13.60 9.41 14.20
N ILE A 38 13.79 10.30 13.22
CA ILE A 38 14.07 9.95 11.83
C ILE A 38 15.42 9.22 11.72
N ARG A 39 15.37 7.92 11.42
CA ARG A 39 16.58 7.10 11.23
C ARG A 39 17.27 7.34 9.88
N LYS A 40 16.51 7.73 8.85
CA LYS A 40 17.02 7.97 7.49
C LYS A 40 16.66 9.38 7.01
N PRO A 41 17.37 10.42 7.49
CA PRO A 41 17.03 11.81 7.16
C PRO A 41 17.20 12.18 5.67
N LYS A 42 17.90 11.34 4.90
CA LYS A 42 18.09 11.50 3.44
C LYS A 42 17.08 10.70 2.60
N ASP A 43 16.15 9.98 3.23
CA ASP A 43 15.09 9.27 2.51
C ASP A 43 14.21 10.26 1.72
N ILE A 44 13.74 9.85 0.53
CA ILE A 44 12.92 10.69 -0.35
C ILE A 44 11.70 11.27 0.37
N THR A 45 11.09 10.50 1.26
CA THR A 45 9.93 10.91 2.08
C THR A 45 10.27 12.04 3.04
N MET A 46 11.52 12.13 3.48
CA MET A 46 12.01 13.13 4.44
C MET A 46 12.55 14.38 3.75
N ILE A 47 13.17 14.23 2.58
CA ILE A 47 13.66 15.37 1.78
C ILE A 47 12.55 16.01 0.94
N ASN A 48 11.53 15.24 0.58
CA ASN A 48 10.36 15.71 -0.16
C ASN A 48 9.08 15.34 0.61
N PRO A 49 8.63 16.20 1.53
CA PRO A 49 7.40 15.98 2.32
C PRO A 49 6.16 15.73 1.46
N ARG A 50 6.12 16.31 0.25
CA ARG A 50 5.01 16.15 -0.69
C ARG A 50 4.93 14.72 -1.23
N TYR A 51 6.05 13.98 -1.24
CA TYR A 51 6.07 12.58 -1.65
C TYR A 51 5.26 11.69 -0.71
N ALA A 52 5.35 11.90 0.61
CA ALA A 52 4.53 11.18 1.58
C ALA A 52 3.03 11.42 1.36
N LEU A 53 2.64 12.63 0.93
CA LEU A 53 1.25 12.97 0.60
C LEU A 53 0.78 12.26 -0.68
N VAL A 54 1.63 12.17 -1.70
CA VAL A 54 1.32 11.40 -2.93
C VAL A 54 1.14 9.92 -2.60
N GLN A 55 2.01 9.36 -1.77
CA GLN A 55 1.91 7.97 -1.31
C GLN A 55 0.59 7.69 -0.58
N HIS A 56 0.17 8.55 0.35
CA HIS A 56 -1.11 8.39 1.04
C HIS A 56 -2.32 8.67 0.13
N SER A 57 -2.15 9.50 -0.92
CA SER A 57 -3.20 9.76 -1.91
C SER A 57 -3.62 8.51 -2.69
N LYS A 58 -2.78 7.47 -2.74
CA LYS A 58 -3.14 6.14 -3.27
C LYS A 58 -4.43 5.59 -2.66
N MET A 59 -4.66 5.84 -1.36
CA MET A 59 -5.84 5.35 -0.66
C MET A 59 -7.11 6.07 -1.13
N PHE A 60 -7.04 7.38 -1.38
CA PHE A 60 -8.15 8.14 -1.96
C PHE A 60 -8.49 7.62 -3.35
N TRP A 61 -7.47 7.45 -4.20
CA TRP A 61 -7.67 6.97 -5.56
C TRP A 61 -8.24 5.55 -5.61
N MET A 62 -7.81 4.66 -4.72
CA MET A 62 -8.37 3.32 -4.62
C MET A 62 -9.83 3.34 -4.14
N ALA A 63 -10.14 4.13 -3.11
CA ALA A 63 -11.52 4.28 -2.64
C ALA A 63 -12.43 4.88 -3.72
N GLU A 64 -11.91 5.83 -4.52
CA GLU A 64 -12.62 6.40 -5.67
C GLU A 64 -12.82 5.38 -6.79
N ALA A 65 -11.78 4.63 -7.17
CA ALA A 65 -11.86 3.61 -8.21
C ALA A 65 -12.89 2.52 -7.86
N ILE A 66 -12.98 2.12 -6.59
CA ILE A 66 -13.98 1.18 -6.08
C ILE A 66 -15.40 1.75 -6.18
N LYS A 67 -15.58 3.04 -5.90
CA LYS A 67 -16.89 3.70 -5.98
C LYS A 67 -17.34 3.91 -7.43
N LEU A 68 -16.44 4.32 -8.31
CA LEU A 68 -16.73 4.55 -9.72
C LEU A 68 -16.99 3.24 -10.47
N ASN A 69 -16.18 2.22 -10.20
CA ASN A 69 -16.26 0.86 -10.75
C ASN A 69 -16.78 0.77 -12.21
N PRO A 70 -16.14 1.46 -13.18
CA PRO A 70 -16.64 1.53 -14.56
C PRO A 70 -16.62 0.17 -15.27
N PHE A 71 -15.92 -0.82 -14.70
CA PHE A 71 -15.78 -2.17 -15.24
C PHE A 71 -16.63 -3.21 -14.49
N GLN A 72 -17.43 -2.78 -13.50
CA GLN A 72 -18.31 -3.65 -12.70
C GLN A 72 -17.57 -4.87 -12.10
N THR A 73 -16.34 -4.66 -11.62
CA THR A 73 -15.52 -5.71 -11.01
C THR A 73 -15.73 -5.76 -9.50
N GLN A 74 -15.27 -6.86 -8.89
CA GLN A 74 -15.25 -7.03 -7.43
C GLN A 74 -13.84 -6.96 -6.86
N THR A 75 -12.82 -6.97 -7.71
CA THR A 75 -11.41 -6.94 -7.32
C THR A 75 -10.72 -5.70 -7.83
N PHE A 76 -9.86 -5.14 -6.98
CA PHE A 76 -9.18 -3.86 -7.22
C PHE A 76 -7.74 -3.97 -6.77
N PHE A 77 -6.81 -3.60 -7.64
CA PHE A 77 -5.38 -3.61 -7.35
C PHE A 77 -4.75 -2.27 -7.68
N TRP A 78 -3.94 -1.78 -6.75
CA TRP A 78 -2.99 -0.71 -6.98
C TRP A 78 -1.70 -1.28 -7.56
N MET A 79 -1.11 -0.55 -8.51
CA MET A 79 0.22 -0.83 -9.05
C MET A 79 0.92 0.48 -9.39
N ASP A 80 2.13 0.67 -8.86
CA ASP A 80 2.94 1.84 -9.17
C ASP A 80 3.37 1.85 -10.65
N ALA A 81 3.44 3.05 -11.23
CA ALA A 81 3.99 3.22 -12.57
C ALA A 81 5.46 2.76 -12.61
N GLY A 82 5.80 1.93 -13.59
CA GLY A 82 7.15 1.35 -13.72
C GLY A 82 7.37 0.09 -12.89
N TYR A 83 6.34 -0.47 -12.23
CA TYR A 83 6.46 -1.74 -11.50
C TYR A 83 6.92 -2.91 -12.40
N SER A 84 6.68 -2.82 -13.72
CA SER A 84 7.14 -3.79 -14.72
C SER A 84 8.64 -4.08 -14.66
N ARG A 85 9.48 -3.13 -14.20
CA ARG A 85 10.92 -3.34 -14.04
C ARG A 85 11.30 -4.39 -13.00
N PHE A 86 10.36 -4.74 -12.13
CA PHE A 86 10.53 -5.77 -11.09
C PHE A 86 9.92 -7.12 -11.50
N ILE A 87 9.26 -7.17 -12.66
CA ILE A 87 8.66 -8.38 -13.21
C ILE A 87 9.67 -9.03 -14.17
N PRO A 88 10.07 -10.29 -13.94
CA PRO A 88 10.98 -11.00 -14.83
C PRO A 88 10.40 -11.14 -16.24
N ASP A 89 11.25 -11.06 -17.27
CA ASP A 89 10.81 -11.18 -18.68
C ASP A 89 10.01 -12.46 -18.95
N LYS A 90 10.41 -13.57 -18.33
CA LYS A 90 9.73 -14.87 -18.41
C LYS A 90 8.29 -14.87 -17.88
N ALA A 91 7.87 -13.85 -17.13
CA ALA A 91 6.50 -13.71 -16.67
C ALA A 91 5.56 -13.16 -17.76
N PHE A 92 6.07 -12.35 -18.71
CA PHE A 92 5.26 -11.73 -19.76
C PHE A 92 4.84 -12.69 -20.88
N VAL A 93 5.47 -13.87 -20.95
CA VAL A 93 5.11 -14.92 -21.92
C VAL A 93 4.08 -15.91 -21.39
N LYS A 94 3.72 -15.82 -20.11
CA LYS A 94 2.72 -16.70 -19.49
C LYS A 94 1.31 -16.14 -19.67
N PRO A 95 0.28 -16.99 -19.83
CA PRO A 95 -1.10 -16.54 -19.81
C PRO A 95 -1.42 -15.78 -18.52
N PHE A 96 -2.06 -14.62 -18.66
CA PHE A 96 -2.51 -13.79 -17.55
C PHE A 96 -3.92 -13.24 -17.82
N PRO A 97 -4.83 -13.24 -16.83
CA PRO A 97 -4.66 -13.81 -15.49
C PRO A 97 -4.72 -15.34 -15.49
N VAL A 98 -4.12 -15.99 -14.48
CA VAL A 98 -4.28 -17.43 -14.26
C VAL A 98 -5.64 -17.67 -13.61
N SER A 99 -6.58 -18.33 -14.30
CA SER A 99 -7.97 -18.50 -13.86
C SER A 99 -8.10 -19.04 -12.43
N SER A 100 -7.38 -20.11 -12.10
CA SER A 100 -7.40 -20.71 -10.76
C SER A 100 -6.93 -19.75 -9.65
N LYS A 101 -6.09 -18.76 -9.97
CA LYS A 101 -5.69 -17.71 -9.04
C LYS A 101 -6.75 -16.63 -8.91
N VAL A 102 -7.47 -16.32 -9.98
CA VAL A 102 -8.63 -15.41 -9.93
C VAL A 102 -9.74 -15.99 -9.08
N ASP A 103 -10.09 -17.26 -9.28
CA ASP A 103 -11.14 -17.94 -8.51
C ASP A 103 -10.80 -17.96 -7.02
N TRP A 104 -9.53 -18.20 -6.70
CA TRP A 104 -9.03 -18.12 -5.34
C TRP A 104 -9.16 -16.71 -4.74
N LEU A 105 -8.71 -15.67 -5.47
CA LEU A 105 -8.83 -14.27 -5.02
C LEU A 105 -10.28 -13.89 -4.70
N VAL A 106 -11.22 -14.30 -5.55
CA VAL A 106 -12.65 -14.03 -5.38
C VAL A 106 -13.23 -14.78 -4.18
N ARG A 107 -12.80 -16.03 -3.94
CA ARG A 107 -13.30 -16.85 -2.84
C ARG A 107 -12.88 -16.33 -1.47
N GLU A 108 -11.61 -15.96 -1.31
CA GLU A 108 -11.07 -15.55 0.00
C GLU A 108 -11.61 -14.21 0.48
N LYS A 109 -11.99 -13.32 -0.45
CA LYS A 109 -12.54 -11.98 -0.17
C LYS A 109 -11.64 -11.10 0.73
N LYS A 110 -10.32 -11.29 0.64
CA LYS A 110 -9.31 -10.55 1.41
C LYS A 110 -8.60 -9.49 0.57
N MET A 111 -7.90 -8.59 1.26
CA MET A 111 -6.88 -7.74 0.66
C MET A 111 -5.51 -8.41 0.78
N TYR A 112 -4.71 -8.31 -0.28
CA TYR A 112 -3.39 -8.88 -0.42
C TYR A 112 -2.33 -7.79 -0.49
N VAL A 113 -1.27 -7.97 0.30
CA VAL A 113 -0.12 -7.07 0.33
C VAL A 113 1.18 -7.88 0.35
N GLY A 114 2.18 -7.44 -0.42
CA GLY A 114 3.51 -8.03 -0.37
C GLY A 114 4.19 -7.72 0.96
N VAL A 115 4.87 -8.70 1.56
CA VAL A 115 5.73 -8.48 2.73
C VAL A 115 7.20 -8.58 2.35
N ALA A 116 7.94 -7.47 2.46
CA ALA A 116 9.37 -7.47 2.23
C ALA A 116 10.10 -7.81 3.52
N ARG A 117 10.92 -8.88 3.49
CA ARG A 117 11.94 -9.19 4.52
C ARG A 117 11.43 -9.48 5.95
N ALA A 118 10.13 -9.49 6.21
CA ALA A 118 9.57 -9.90 7.50
C ALA A 118 9.37 -11.43 7.56
N THR A 119 9.96 -12.07 8.57
CA THR A 119 9.67 -13.45 8.96
C THR A 119 8.31 -13.54 9.66
N LYS A 120 7.65 -14.71 9.67
CA LYS A 120 6.40 -14.95 10.43
C LYS A 120 6.57 -14.51 11.88
N LYS A 121 7.70 -14.85 12.51
CA LYS A 121 8.06 -14.41 13.88
C LYS A 121 8.16 -12.89 14.04
N GLU A 122 8.65 -12.16 13.04
CA GLU A 122 8.66 -10.70 13.06
C GLU A 122 7.24 -10.13 12.87
N MET A 123 6.41 -10.78 12.05
CA MET A 123 4.99 -10.43 11.87
C MET A 123 4.15 -10.71 13.13
N ASP A 124 4.47 -11.76 13.89
CA ASP A 124 3.78 -12.10 15.14
C ASP A 124 4.14 -11.08 16.24
N LYS A 125 5.43 -10.71 16.36
CA LYS A 125 5.90 -9.65 17.27
C LYS A 125 5.40 -8.26 16.88
N MET A 126 5.01 -8.08 15.63
CA MET A 126 4.47 -6.84 15.08
C MET A 126 3.10 -6.48 15.69
N THR A 127 2.38 -7.46 16.25
CA THR A 127 1.12 -7.23 16.98
C THR A 127 1.26 -6.32 18.20
N GLU A 128 2.48 -6.10 18.71
CA GLU A 128 2.76 -5.24 19.88
C GLU A 128 3.15 -3.80 19.53
N ILE A 129 3.52 -3.51 18.27
CA ILE A 129 4.04 -2.18 17.83
C ILE A 129 2.95 -1.10 17.80
N THR A 130 3.11 0.01 18.52
CA THR A 130 2.21 1.17 18.46
C THR A 130 2.53 2.12 17.29
N LEU A 131 1.69 3.12 17.03
CA LEU A 131 1.98 4.20 16.08
C LEU A 131 3.32 4.88 16.41
N ASP A 132 3.53 5.19 17.68
CA ASP A 132 4.73 5.86 18.19
C ASP A 132 6.00 5.03 18.03
N ASP A 133 5.88 3.70 18.04
CA ASP A 133 7.00 2.77 17.83
C ASP A 133 7.36 2.61 16.35
N ALA A 134 6.39 2.79 15.45
CA ALA A 134 6.58 2.57 14.02
C ALA A 134 7.08 3.83 13.30
N VAL A 135 6.53 4.99 13.67
CA VAL A 135 6.74 6.27 13.01
C VAL A 135 8.17 6.78 13.17
N GLY A 136 8.82 7.13 12.05
CA GLY A 136 10.18 7.67 11.97
C GLY A 136 11.28 6.61 11.92
N THR A 137 10.91 5.33 12.11
CA THR A 137 11.88 4.24 12.11
C THR A 137 12.29 3.78 10.71
N SER A 138 11.61 4.27 9.66
CA SER A 138 11.81 3.86 8.26
C SER A 138 11.68 2.34 8.05
N LYS A 139 10.94 1.65 8.94
CA LYS A 139 10.64 0.23 8.80
C LYS A 139 9.49 0.07 7.80
N SER A 140 9.75 -0.66 6.73
CA SER A 140 8.76 -1.01 5.72
C SER A 140 8.42 -2.48 5.88
N PHE A 141 7.27 -2.79 6.48
CA PHE A 141 6.79 -4.17 6.63
C PHE A 141 6.07 -4.67 5.38
N PHE A 142 5.37 -3.77 4.72
CA PHE A 142 4.62 -4.03 3.49
C PHE A 142 5.33 -3.42 2.29
N GLU A 143 5.13 -4.01 1.11
CA GLU A 143 5.51 -3.42 -0.18
C GLU A 143 4.43 -2.45 -0.64
N GLY A 144 4.79 -1.19 -0.91
CA GLY A 144 3.85 -0.14 -1.33
C GLY A 144 3.57 -0.11 -2.84
N ASN A 145 4.29 -0.93 -3.62
CA ASN A 145 4.30 -0.84 -5.08
C ASN A 145 3.15 -1.62 -5.73
N MET A 146 2.66 -2.68 -5.09
CA MET A 146 1.51 -3.47 -5.56
C MET A 146 0.76 -4.08 -4.37
N TRP A 147 -0.55 -3.87 -4.35
CA TRP A 147 -1.45 -4.39 -3.31
C TRP A 147 -2.89 -4.30 -3.81
N GLY A 148 -3.79 -5.06 -3.21
CA GLY A 148 -5.19 -5.07 -3.64
C GLY A 148 -5.87 -6.40 -3.37
N GLY A 149 -7.08 -6.58 -3.89
CA GLY A 149 -7.88 -7.76 -3.63
C GLY A 149 -9.36 -7.45 -3.70
N TRP A 150 -10.13 -8.02 -2.79
CA TRP A 150 -11.57 -7.82 -2.72
C TRP A 150 -11.95 -6.38 -2.40
N GLY A 151 -12.87 -5.79 -3.17
CA GLY A 151 -13.19 -4.37 -3.14
C GLY A 151 -13.54 -3.84 -1.75
N GLU A 152 -14.40 -4.54 -1.01
CA GLU A 152 -14.79 -4.14 0.35
C GLU A 152 -13.61 -4.18 1.33
N ALA A 153 -12.75 -5.20 1.22
CA ALA A 153 -11.55 -5.33 2.05
C ALA A 153 -10.55 -4.20 1.75
N VAL A 154 -10.36 -3.90 0.46
CA VAL A 154 -9.50 -2.81 -0.01
C VAL A 154 -10.05 -1.45 0.41
N TYR A 155 -11.37 -1.24 0.35
CA TYR A 155 -12.01 -0.01 0.77
C TYR A 155 -11.88 0.22 2.29
N GLN A 156 -12.13 -0.83 3.09
CA GLN A 156 -11.94 -0.78 4.54
C GLN A 156 -10.49 -0.44 4.89
N MET A 157 -9.53 -1.06 4.20
CA MET A 157 -8.12 -0.71 4.35
C MET A 157 -7.87 0.76 3.99
N ALA A 158 -8.20 1.18 2.77
CA ALA A 158 -7.93 2.55 2.31
C ALA A 158 -8.46 3.62 3.29
N THR A 159 -9.69 3.44 3.79
CA THR A 159 -10.30 4.37 4.75
C THR A 159 -9.63 4.34 6.12
N THR A 160 -9.25 3.16 6.64
CA THR A 160 -8.51 3.06 7.91
C THR A 160 -7.10 3.64 7.83
N THR A 161 -6.37 3.43 6.72
CA THR A 161 -5.06 4.11 6.51
C THR A 161 -5.22 5.62 6.53
N LEU A 162 -6.22 6.15 5.83
CA LEU A 162 -6.44 7.60 5.76
C LEU A 162 -6.76 8.19 7.12
N SER A 163 -7.57 7.51 7.92
CA SER A 163 -7.85 7.91 9.30
C SER A 163 -6.56 7.98 10.14
N LEU A 164 -5.72 6.95 10.08
CA LEU A 164 -4.42 6.92 10.76
C LEU A 164 -3.44 7.98 10.27
N PHE A 165 -3.48 8.31 8.97
CA PHE A 165 -2.69 9.41 8.42
C PHE A 165 -3.10 10.76 9.03
N PHE A 166 -4.41 11.04 9.15
CA PHE A 166 -4.86 12.28 9.77
C PHE A 166 -4.57 12.33 11.27
N GLU A 167 -4.65 11.18 11.96
CA GLU A 167 -4.21 11.06 13.35
C GLU A 167 -2.72 11.41 13.48
N ALA A 168 -1.86 10.78 12.68
CA ALA A 168 -0.42 11.03 12.64
C ALA A 168 -0.09 12.49 12.25
N LEU A 169 -0.84 13.09 11.32
CA LEU A 169 -0.71 14.50 10.96
C LEU A 169 -1.00 15.40 12.17
N SER A 170 -2.06 15.13 12.93
CA SER A 170 -2.40 15.92 14.13
C SER A 170 -1.35 15.81 15.24
N LEU A 171 -0.64 14.68 15.29
CA LEU A 171 0.47 14.42 16.21
C LEU A 171 1.84 14.90 15.67
N ASN A 172 1.88 15.56 14.51
CA ASN A 172 3.11 16.03 13.86
C ASN A 172 4.10 14.90 13.49
N SER A 173 3.61 13.72 13.14
CA SER A 173 4.41 12.50 13.03
C SER A 173 4.12 11.70 11.74
N ILE A 174 4.40 12.31 10.58
CA ILE A 174 4.13 11.69 9.27
C ILE A 174 5.32 10.85 8.78
N ASP A 175 5.04 9.59 8.43
CA ASP A 175 5.95 8.67 7.74
C ASP A 175 5.35 8.27 6.37
N ASN A 176 5.91 7.26 5.71
CA ASN A 176 5.35 6.69 4.48
C ASN A 176 4.03 5.92 4.69
N GLU A 177 3.35 5.59 3.59
CA GLU A 177 2.06 4.89 3.60
C GLU A 177 2.17 3.45 4.10
N GLN A 178 3.35 2.83 3.99
CA GLN A 178 3.55 1.43 4.38
C GLN A 178 3.44 1.25 5.90
N VAL A 179 3.85 2.27 6.68
CA VAL A 179 3.70 2.29 8.13
C VAL A 179 2.22 2.39 8.53
N THR A 180 1.47 3.32 7.94
CA THR A 180 0.04 3.50 8.24
C THR A 180 -0.81 2.33 7.75
N MET A 181 -0.47 1.74 6.60
CA MET A 181 -1.08 0.49 6.12
C MET A 181 -0.87 -0.67 7.10
N PHE A 182 0.34 -0.81 7.64
CA PHE A 182 0.63 -1.84 8.64
C PHE A 182 -0.20 -1.67 9.91
N LEU A 183 -0.34 -0.43 10.40
CA LEU A 183 -1.16 -0.15 11.59
C LEU A 183 -2.65 -0.41 11.37
N ALA A 184 -3.15 -0.14 10.16
CA ALA A 184 -4.52 -0.46 9.82
C ALA A 184 -4.76 -1.98 9.69
N TYR A 185 -3.78 -2.72 9.15
CA TYR A 185 -3.81 -4.19 9.19
C TYR A 185 -4.01 -4.69 10.62
N LYS A 186 -3.28 -4.12 11.59
CA LYS A 186 -3.45 -4.50 13.01
C LYS A 186 -4.86 -4.24 13.54
N LYS A 187 -5.55 -3.22 13.05
CA LYS A 187 -6.94 -2.94 13.44
C LYS A 187 -7.94 -3.94 12.84
N HIS A 188 -7.61 -4.56 11.69
CA HIS A 188 -8.51 -5.45 10.96
C HIS A 188 -7.79 -6.68 10.37
N PRO A 189 -7.11 -7.52 11.16
CA PRO A 189 -6.21 -8.55 10.64
C PRO A 189 -6.91 -9.59 9.75
N SER A 190 -8.18 -9.91 10.03
CA SER A 190 -8.98 -10.86 9.26
C SER A 190 -9.29 -10.40 7.82
N THR A 191 -9.22 -9.09 7.56
CA THR A 191 -9.46 -8.48 6.25
C THR A 191 -8.27 -8.70 5.29
N PHE A 192 -7.13 -9.19 5.79
CA PHE A 192 -5.88 -9.27 5.04
C PHE A 192 -5.32 -10.67 4.87
N ALA A 193 -4.54 -10.83 3.82
CA ALA A 193 -3.56 -11.88 3.66
C ALA A 193 -2.25 -11.26 3.14
N TYR A 194 -1.12 -11.81 3.57
CA TYR A 194 0.18 -11.37 3.08
C TYR A 194 0.71 -12.34 2.03
N VAL A 195 1.40 -11.80 1.02
CA VAL A 195 2.04 -12.59 -0.03
C VAL A 195 3.55 -12.47 0.16
N LYS A 196 4.22 -13.60 0.41
CA LYS A 196 5.67 -13.63 0.45
C LYS A 196 6.21 -13.76 -0.96
N VAL A 197 6.91 -12.73 -1.42
CA VAL A 197 7.65 -12.80 -2.67
C VAL A 197 8.93 -13.60 -2.41
N LYS A 198 8.99 -14.86 -2.83
CA LYS A 198 10.28 -15.55 -2.98
C LYS A 198 10.91 -15.04 -4.26
N ASN A 199 12.23 -14.84 -4.23
CA ASN A 199 13.08 -14.28 -5.28
C ASN A 199 12.51 -14.44 -6.70
N ALA A 200 12.68 -13.39 -7.52
CA ALA A 200 12.24 -13.21 -8.91
C ALA A 200 12.30 -14.46 -9.81
N ASP A 201 13.14 -15.46 -9.48
CA ASP A 201 13.26 -16.69 -10.23
C ASP A 201 12.37 -17.87 -9.82
N ALA A 202 11.81 -17.90 -8.61
CA ALA A 202 11.21 -19.10 -8.01
C ALA A 202 9.66 -19.08 -7.89
N GLY A 203 8.99 -18.02 -8.33
CA GLY A 203 7.53 -17.89 -8.21
C GLY A 203 7.05 -17.49 -6.81
N PHE A 204 5.76 -17.15 -6.70
CA PHE A 204 5.14 -16.70 -5.46
C PHE A 204 4.77 -17.90 -4.57
N THR A 205 5.25 -17.94 -3.33
CA THR A 205 4.76 -18.89 -2.32
C THR A 205 3.93 -18.14 -1.30
N TYR A 206 2.65 -18.50 -1.23
CA TYR A 206 1.69 -18.01 -0.24
C TYR A 206 2.10 -18.42 1.19
N MET A 207 1.73 -17.60 2.16
CA MET A 207 1.70 -17.98 3.58
C MET A 207 0.36 -17.44 4.11
N SER A 208 -0.59 -18.32 4.44
CA SER A 208 -1.84 -17.92 5.10
C SER A 208 -1.55 -17.38 6.48
N THR A 209 -2.42 -16.49 6.94
CA THR A 209 -2.54 -16.11 8.36
C THR A 209 -3.09 -17.24 9.23
N GLU A 210 -3.58 -18.32 8.62
CA GLU A 210 -4.12 -19.52 9.26
C GLU A 210 -3.31 -20.72 8.81
N GLU A 211 -2.25 -21.01 9.58
CA GLU A 211 -1.62 -22.32 9.84
C GLU A 211 -0.85 -22.22 11.16
#